data_AF-A0A6S7G016-F1
#
_entry.id   AF-A0A6S7G016-F1
#
_cell.length_a   1.000
_cell.length_b   1.000
_cell.length_c   1.000
_cell.angle_alpha   90.00
_cell.angle_beta   90.00
_cell.angle_gamma   90.00
#
_symmetry.space_group_name_H-M   'P 1'
#
loop_
_entity.id
_entity.type
_entity.pdbx_description
1 polymer ?
#
loop_
_entity_poly.entity_id
_entity_poly.type
_entity_poly.pdbx_seq_one_letter_code
_entity_poly.pdbx_strand_id
1 'polypeptide(L)'
;MLALKSRTPPHCSRVDYCACGRTKLDIVDEKCGVCKAAKTIVIKCAKEKKLSDEVIFLFKPIICSKCNERFSDVTNLKAHNDIVHRSQTLATESSRPHSLIKTRLKSMSVTELKAALREKGLSTSGNKEILVRRLESVLPNAK
;
A
#
# COMPACT_ATOMS: atom_id res chain seq x y z
N MET A 1 22.28 -21.11 19.18
CA MET A 1 22.03 -20.51 17.85
C MET A 1 20.92 -21.30 17.16
N LEU A 2 19.66 -20.81 17.21
CA LEU A 2 18.55 -21.48 16.54
C LEU A 2 18.44 -20.93 15.11
N ALA A 3 18.83 -21.76 14.14
CA ALA A 3 18.59 -21.46 12.73
C ALA A 3 17.08 -21.38 12.49
N LEU A 4 16.59 -20.20 12.11
CA LEU A 4 15.26 -20.01 11.52
C LEU A 4 15.27 -20.73 10.15
N LYS A 5 15.19 -22.06 10.16
CA LYS A 5 14.86 -22.82 8.96
C LYS A 5 13.40 -22.48 8.66
N SER A 6 13.20 -21.60 7.68
CA SER A 6 11.91 -21.30 7.10
C SER A 6 11.14 -22.59 6.91
N ARG A 7 10.05 -22.79 7.66
CA ARG A 7 9.22 -23.99 7.56
C ARG A 7 8.56 -23.95 6.18
N THR A 8 9.10 -24.72 5.24
CA THR A 8 8.41 -24.99 3.98
C THR A 8 7.06 -25.57 4.34
N PRO A 9 5.95 -25.00 3.84
CA PRO A 9 4.62 -25.54 4.12
C PRO A 9 4.58 -27.04 3.79
N PRO A 10 3.87 -27.86 4.58
CA PRO A 10 3.90 -29.32 4.45
C PRO A 10 3.42 -29.82 3.07
N HIS A 11 2.62 -29.01 2.36
CA HIS A 11 2.19 -29.31 1.00
C HIS A 11 3.30 -29.13 -0.04
N CYS A 12 4.35 -28.32 0.21
CA CYS A 12 5.50 -28.19 -0.71
C CYS A 12 6.33 -29.46 -0.83
N SER A 13 6.16 -30.44 0.07
CA SER A 13 6.84 -31.74 0.04
C SER A 13 6.10 -32.79 -0.78
N ARG A 14 4.89 -32.50 -1.26
CA ARG A 14 4.09 -33.45 -2.05
C ARG A 14 4.45 -33.35 -3.54
N VAL A 15 4.37 -34.48 -4.24
CA VAL A 15 4.72 -34.60 -5.67
C VAL A 15 3.86 -33.75 -6.60
N ASP A 16 2.62 -33.45 -6.22
CA ASP A 16 1.64 -32.62 -6.94
C ASP A 16 1.87 -31.11 -6.76
N TYR A 17 2.78 -30.70 -5.87
CA TYR A 17 3.05 -29.30 -5.56
C TYR A 17 4.47 -28.89 -5.96
N CYS A 18 4.58 -27.66 -6.44
CA CYS A 18 5.85 -26.99 -6.68
C CYS A 18 6.42 -26.46 -5.35
N ALA A 19 7.74 -26.28 -5.26
CA ALA A 19 8.40 -25.69 -4.10
C ALA A 19 7.89 -24.29 -3.71
N CYS A 20 7.20 -23.59 -4.62
CA CYS A 20 6.51 -22.33 -4.34
C CYS A 20 5.13 -22.47 -3.66
N GLY A 21 4.67 -23.70 -3.39
CA GLY A 21 3.38 -24.01 -2.76
C GLY A 21 2.19 -24.11 -3.71
N ARG A 22 2.37 -23.88 -5.02
CA ARG A 22 1.30 -24.03 -6.03
C ARG A 22 1.24 -25.46 -6.57
N THR A 23 0.05 -25.91 -6.93
CA THR A 23 -0.15 -27.15 -7.68
C THR A 23 0.55 -27.11 -9.03
N LYS A 24 1.13 -28.24 -9.43
CA LYS A 24 1.65 -28.45 -10.77
C LYS A 24 0.47 -28.71 -11.71
N LEU A 25 0.63 -28.31 -12.97
CA LEU A 25 -0.33 -28.65 -14.03
C LEU A 25 -0.21 -30.12 -14.40
N ASP A 26 1.03 -30.63 -14.44
CA ASP A 26 1.35 -32.03 -14.66
C ASP A 26 2.28 -32.58 -13.58
N ILE A 27 2.05 -33.83 -13.17
CA ILE A 27 2.86 -34.51 -12.14
C ILE A 27 4.31 -34.72 -12.62
N VAL A 28 4.50 -34.86 -13.94
CA VAL A 28 5.81 -34.97 -14.60
C VAL A 28 6.61 -33.66 -14.57
N ASP A 29 5.98 -32.54 -14.27
CA ASP A 29 6.66 -31.26 -14.25
C ASP A 29 7.41 -31.01 -12.94
N GLU A 30 8.66 -30.56 -13.04
CA GLU A 30 9.43 -30.11 -11.87
C GLU A 30 8.90 -28.81 -11.27
N LYS A 31 8.16 -28.00 -12.05
CA LYS A 31 7.69 -26.66 -11.67
C LYS A 31 6.25 -26.41 -12.13
N CYS A 32 5.48 -25.68 -11.32
CA CYS A 32 4.13 -25.27 -11.73
C CYS A 32 4.16 -24.32 -12.95
N GLY A 33 3.05 -24.22 -13.68
CA GLY A 33 2.95 -23.36 -14.87
C GLY A 33 3.34 -21.91 -14.62
N VAL A 34 3.01 -21.38 -13.44
CA VAL A 34 3.40 -20.02 -13.03
C VAL A 34 4.91 -19.90 -12.86
N CYS A 35 5.58 -20.87 -12.21
CA CYS A 35 7.03 -20.87 -12.06
C CYS A 35 7.77 -21.18 -13.36
N LYS A 36 7.15 -21.90 -14.30
CA LYS A 36 7.65 -22.11 -15.65
C LYS A 36 7.55 -20.81 -16.46
N ALA A 37 6.42 -20.13 -16.42
CA ALA A 37 6.21 -18.84 -17.08
C ALA A 37 7.13 -17.75 -16.49
N ALA A 38 7.29 -17.74 -15.16
CA ALA A 38 8.20 -16.84 -14.46
C ALA A 38 9.68 -17.24 -14.59
N LYS A 39 9.99 -18.42 -15.15
CA LYS A 39 11.35 -18.98 -15.24
C LYS A 39 12.28 -18.08 -16.04
N THR A 40 11.79 -17.35 -17.03
CA THR A 40 12.60 -16.45 -17.87
C THR A 40 12.84 -15.11 -17.17
N ILE A 41 11.79 -14.48 -16.67
CA ILE A 41 11.86 -13.14 -16.11
C ILE A 41 12.48 -13.15 -14.70
N VAL A 42 11.98 -13.98 -13.80
CA VAL A 42 12.40 -13.99 -12.39
C VAL A 42 13.79 -14.61 -12.21
N ILE A 43 14.13 -15.67 -12.96
CA ILE A 43 15.46 -16.29 -12.86
C ILE A 43 16.53 -15.39 -13.46
N LYS A 44 16.25 -14.69 -14.57
CA LYS A 44 17.19 -13.71 -15.12
C LYS A 44 17.45 -12.58 -14.12
N CYS A 45 16.38 -12.04 -13.53
CA CYS A 45 16.51 -10.99 -12.51
C CYS A 45 17.29 -11.46 -11.27
N ALA A 46 17.06 -12.69 -10.80
CA ALA A 46 17.73 -13.26 -9.64
C ALA A 46 19.22 -13.56 -9.91
N LYS A 47 19.56 -14.06 -11.11
CA LYS A 47 20.95 -14.35 -11.51
C LYS A 47 21.78 -13.09 -11.68
N GLU A 48 21.20 -12.06 -12.29
CA GLU A 48 21.87 -10.78 -12.55
C GLU A 48 21.84 -9.86 -11.31
N LYS A 49 21.17 -10.27 -10.23
CA LYS A 49 20.86 -9.43 -9.05
C LYS A 49 20.28 -8.06 -9.43
N LYS A 50 19.66 -7.99 -10.60
CA LYS A 50 19.16 -6.78 -11.23
C LYS A 50 17.78 -7.09 -11.75
N LEU A 51 16.79 -6.36 -11.25
CA LEU A 51 15.43 -6.47 -11.77
C LEU A 51 15.44 -5.95 -13.22
N SER A 52 14.81 -6.68 -14.13
CA SER A 52 14.58 -6.21 -15.49
C SER A 52 13.65 -4.99 -15.47
N ASP A 53 13.78 -4.10 -16.45
CA ASP A 53 12.97 -2.88 -16.53
C ASP A 53 11.47 -3.20 -16.57
N GLU A 54 11.09 -4.32 -17.16
CA GLU A 54 9.71 -4.84 -17.18
C GLU A 54 9.20 -5.18 -15.77
N VAL A 55 10.02 -5.86 -14.95
CA VAL A 55 9.66 -6.16 -13.55
C VAL A 55 9.65 -4.89 -12.69
N ILE A 56 10.60 -3.99 -12.92
CA ILE A 56 10.63 -2.70 -12.22
C ILE A 56 9.37 -1.90 -12.54
N PHE A 57 8.93 -1.89 -13.80
CA PHE A 57 7.69 -1.22 -14.20
C PHE A 57 6.47 -1.86 -13.55
N LEU A 58 6.38 -3.20 -13.52
CA LEU A 58 5.25 -3.91 -12.91
C LEU A 58 5.11 -3.65 -11.39
N PHE A 59 6.23 -3.56 -10.66
CA PHE A 59 6.21 -3.43 -9.19
C PHE A 59 6.41 -2.00 -8.68
N LYS A 60 7.05 -1.13 -9.48
CA LYS A 60 7.34 0.26 -9.16
C LYS A 60 7.12 1.16 -10.39
N PRO A 61 5.87 1.30 -10.84
CA PRO A 61 5.56 2.00 -12.10
C PRO A 61 5.80 3.52 -12.02
N ILE A 62 5.83 4.10 -10.81
CA ILE A 62 5.79 5.54 -10.62
C ILE A 62 7.18 6.09 -10.34
N ILE A 63 7.58 7.16 -11.03
CA ILE A 63 8.90 7.77 -10.94
C ILE A 63 8.78 9.17 -10.29
N CYS A 64 9.64 9.49 -9.33
CA CYS A 64 9.75 10.83 -8.77
C CYS A 64 10.38 11.80 -9.78
N SER A 65 9.71 12.92 -10.07
CA SER A 65 10.19 13.93 -11.00
C SER A 65 11.42 14.72 -10.53
N LYS A 66 11.74 14.68 -9.23
CA LYS A 66 12.86 15.43 -8.64
C LYS A 66 14.14 14.61 -8.53
N CYS A 67 14.05 13.32 -8.16
CA CYS A 67 15.22 12.45 -7.97
C CYS A 67 15.24 11.18 -8.82
N ASN A 68 14.23 10.96 -9.68
CA ASN A 68 14.10 9.79 -10.53
C ASN A 68 13.95 8.43 -9.79
N GLU A 69 13.69 8.46 -8.48
CA GLU A 69 13.46 7.26 -7.68
C GLU A 69 12.08 6.65 -7.98
N ARG A 70 11.96 5.31 -7.89
CA ARG A 70 10.76 4.57 -8.30
C ARG A 70 9.95 4.03 -7.11
N PHE A 71 8.63 4.11 -7.23
CA PHE A 71 7.66 3.77 -6.19
C PHE A 71 6.55 2.87 -6.72
N SER A 72 6.02 2.02 -5.84
CA SER A 72 4.88 1.11 -6.13
C SER A 72 3.59 1.85 -6.41
N ASP A 73 3.40 3.00 -5.77
CA ASP A 73 2.15 3.75 -5.79
C ASP A 73 2.35 5.23 -5.42
N VAL A 74 1.30 5.99 -5.64
CA VAL A 74 1.25 7.45 -5.41
C VAL A 74 1.38 7.82 -3.94
N THR A 75 0.96 6.95 -3.02
CA THR A 75 1.04 7.21 -1.57
C THR A 75 2.48 7.19 -1.11
N ASN A 76 3.25 6.20 -1.56
CA ASN A 76 4.67 6.07 -1.27
C ASN A 76 5.48 7.17 -1.97
N LEU A 77 5.16 7.53 -3.21
CA LEU A 77 5.77 8.69 -3.88
C LEU A 77 5.49 9.99 -3.10
N LYS A 78 4.28 10.19 -2.60
CA LYS A 78 3.91 11.38 -1.84
C LYS A 78 4.67 11.44 -0.50
N ALA A 79 4.72 10.33 0.23
CA ALA A 79 5.49 10.25 1.46
C ALA A 79 6.98 10.53 1.22
N HIS A 80 7.54 9.98 0.13
CA HIS A 80 8.90 10.31 -0.32
C HIS A 80 9.06 11.81 -0.58
N ASN A 81 8.16 12.43 -1.34
CA ASN A 81 8.24 13.86 -1.63
C ASN A 81 8.15 14.71 -0.35
N ASP A 82 7.29 14.35 0.60
CA ASP A 82 7.09 15.09 1.85
C ASP A 82 8.32 15.02 2.78
N ILE A 83 9.07 13.92 2.73
CA ILE A 83 10.23 13.67 3.60
C ILE A 83 11.54 14.09 2.91
N VAL A 84 11.78 13.61 1.69
CA VAL A 84 13.04 13.74 0.95
C VAL A 84 13.07 15.02 0.11
N HIS A 85 11.93 15.45 -0.42
CA HIS A 85 11.81 16.63 -1.27
C HIS A 85 10.91 17.70 -0.67
N ARG A 86 11.07 17.91 0.64
CA ARG A 86 10.39 18.90 1.49
C ARG A 86 10.63 20.34 1.01
N SER A 87 10.23 20.60 -0.21
CA SER A 87 10.26 21.86 -0.93
C SER A 87 8.81 22.11 -1.26
N GLN A 88 8.15 22.83 -0.34
CA GLN A 88 6.87 23.52 -0.47
C GLN A 88 6.04 23.10 -1.68
N THR A 89 5.15 22.12 -1.53
CA THR A 89 4.03 21.95 -2.46
C THR A 89 3.04 23.09 -2.25
N LEU A 90 3.23 24.16 -3.00
CA LEU A 90 2.15 25.05 -3.40
C LEU A 90 1.04 24.19 -4.01
N ALA A 91 -0.15 24.35 -3.44
CA ALA A 91 -1.36 23.67 -3.85
C ALA A 91 -1.67 23.97 -5.31
N THR A 92 -1.50 23.00 -6.20
CA THR A 92 -2.20 22.97 -7.48
C THR A 92 -3.59 22.37 -7.23
N GLU A 93 -4.49 23.30 -6.94
CA GLU A 93 -5.91 23.31 -7.29
C GLU A 93 -6.44 22.09 -8.05
N SER A 94 -7.01 21.12 -7.33
CA SER A 94 -8.20 20.37 -7.76
C SER A 94 -8.63 19.44 -6.63
N SER A 95 -9.45 19.94 -5.70
CA SER A 95 -10.34 19.21 -4.76
C SER A 95 -10.79 20.13 -3.61
N ARG A 96 -11.56 21.18 -3.92
CA ARG A 96 -12.30 21.95 -2.90
C ARG A 96 -13.70 21.33 -2.82
N PRO A 97 -14.04 20.61 -1.72
CA PRO A 97 -14.39 21.26 -0.47
C PRO A 97 -13.79 20.60 0.82
N HIS A 98 -13.03 19.51 0.69
CA HIS A 98 -12.68 18.69 1.87
C HIS A 98 -11.61 19.32 2.79
N SER A 99 -10.80 20.25 2.28
CA SER A 99 -9.71 20.86 3.06
C SER A 99 -10.18 21.87 4.11
N LEU A 100 -11.30 22.57 3.89
CA LEU A 100 -11.82 23.55 4.84
C LEU A 100 -12.57 22.85 5.99
N ILE A 101 -13.31 21.79 5.67
CA ILE A 101 -14.03 20.97 6.65
C ILE A 101 -13.05 20.31 7.63
N LYS A 102 -11.96 19.73 7.11
CA LYS A 102 -10.91 19.10 7.91
C LYS A 102 -10.27 20.08 8.90
N THR A 103 -9.94 21.29 8.45
CA THR A 103 -9.34 22.31 9.29
C THR A 103 -10.30 22.76 10.40
N ARG A 104 -11.58 22.95 10.07
CA ARG A 104 -12.61 23.34 11.04
C ARG A 104 -12.85 22.26 12.10
N LEU A 105 -12.88 20.99 11.72
CA LEU A 105 -13.04 19.88 12.67
C LEU A 105 -11.81 19.74 13.59
N LYS A 106 -10.60 20.01 13.09
CA LYS A 106 -9.39 19.99 13.91
C LYS A 106 -9.35 21.13 14.95
N SER A 107 -9.96 22.27 14.66
CA SER A 107 -10.04 23.39 15.60
C SER A 107 -11.10 23.22 16.70
N MET A 108 -12.11 22.36 16.49
CA MET A 108 -13.10 22.06 17.53
C MET A 108 -12.45 21.36 18.74
N SER A 109 -13.00 21.61 19.92
CA SER A 109 -12.64 20.93 21.16
C SER A 109 -13.17 19.49 21.18
N VAL A 110 -12.62 18.64 22.05
CA VAL A 110 -13.03 17.23 22.17
C VAL A 110 -14.50 17.11 22.58
N THR A 111 -15.01 18.04 23.38
CA THR A 111 -16.41 18.10 23.81
C THR A 111 -17.34 18.38 22.62
N GLU A 112 -17.00 19.36 21.79
CA GLU A 112 -17.78 19.69 20.59
C GLU A 112 -17.76 18.56 19.56
N LEU A 113 -16.60 17.90 19.38
CA LEU A 113 -16.48 16.74 18.49
C LEU A 113 -17.35 15.56 18.97
N LYS A 114 -17.39 15.30 20.28
CA LYS A 114 -18.27 14.25 20.85
C LYS A 114 -19.74 14.60 20.72
N ALA A 115 -20.11 15.87 20.88
CA ALA A 115 -21.49 16.34 20.70
C ALA A 115 -21.97 16.12 19.25
N ALA A 116 -21.18 16.53 18.27
CA ALA A 116 -21.48 16.34 16.84
C ALA A 116 -21.56 14.86 16.45
N LEU A 117 -20.72 13.99 17.04
CA LEU A 117 -20.81 12.54 16.82
C LEU A 117 -22.09 11.95 17.42
N ARG A 118 -22.47 12.38 18.63
CA ARG A 118 -23.67 11.90 19.31
C ARG A 118 -24.95 12.30 18.57
N GLU A 119 -25.01 13.51 18.04
CA GLU A 119 -26.12 13.98 17.19
C GLU A 119 -26.29 13.11 15.94
N LYS A 120 -25.17 12.62 15.38
CA LYS A 120 -25.16 11.71 14.22
C LYS A 120 -25.28 10.22 14.58
N GLY A 121 -25.51 9.89 15.86
CA GLY A 121 -25.61 8.50 16.33
C GLY A 121 -24.30 7.70 16.25
N LEU A 122 -23.16 8.39 16.19
CA LEU A 122 -21.83 7.79 16.04
C LEU A 122 -21.14 7.64 17.41
N SER A 123 -20.24 6.66 17.50
CA SER A 123 -19.43 6.44 18.72
C SER A 123 -18.61 7.69 19.07
N THR A 124 -18.58 8.03 20.37
CA THR A 124 -17.80 9.15 20.93
C THR A 124 -16.47 8.70 21.57
N SER A 125 -16.10 7.44 21.41
CA SER A 125 -14.87 6.87 21.95
C SER A 125 -13.68 7.09 21.01
N GLY A 126 -12.50 7.33 21.60
CA GLY A 126 -11.24 7.54 20.91
C GLY A 126 -10.57 8.88 21.24
N ASN A 127 -9.36 9.06 20.71
CA ASN A 127 -8.63 10.32 20.79
C ASN A 127 -9.22 11.36 19.80
N LYS A 128 -8.79 12.62 19.92
CA LYS A 128 -9.31 13.74 19.11
C LYS A 128 -9.27 13.47 17.60
N GLU A 129 -8.20 12.84 17.11
CA GLU A 129 -8.02 12.55 15.69
C GLU A 129 -9.02 11.50 15.17
N ILE A 130 -9.29 10.48 15.97
CA ILE A 130 -10.32 9.47 15.63
C ILE A 130 -11.70 10.10 15.59
N LEU A 131 -12.02 11.03 16.51
CA LEU A 131 -13.30 11.74 16.50
C LEU A 131 -13.45 12.62 15.25
N VAL A 132 -12.38 13.34 14.85
CA VAL A 132 -12.36 14.16 13.63
C VAL A 132 -12.58 13.29 12.39
N ARG A 133 -11.81 12.20 12.23
CA ARG A 133 -11.97 11.29 11.08
C ARG A 133 -13.38 10.71 10.98
N ARG A 134 -13.97 10.36 12.12
CA ARG A 134 -15.33 9.79 12.17
C ARG A 134 -16.38 10.81 11.73
N LEU A 135 -16.22 12.08 12.07
CA LEU A 135 -17.07 13.16 11.56
C LEU A 135 -16.83 13.43 10.08
N GLU A 136 -15.58 13.44 9.62
CA GLU A 136 -15.23 13.61 8.20
C GLU A 136 -15.95 12.58 7.31
N SER A 137 -16.02 11.32 7.72
CA SER A 137 -16.66 10.25 6.94
C SER A 137 -18.18 10.39 6.77
N VAL A 138 -18.85 11.24 7.54
CA VAL A 138 -20.32 11.36 7.57
C VAL A 138 -20.81 12.73 7.07
N LEU A 139 -19.89 13.65 6.77
CA LEU A 139 -20.25 14.92 6.15
C LEU A 139 -20.45 14.71 4.64
N PRO A 140 -21.59 15.15 4.08
CA PRO A 140 -21.84 15.01 2.65
C PRO A 140 -20.82 15.84 1.87
N ASN A 141 -20.13 15.21 0.91
CA ASN A 141 -19.48 15.94 -0.17
C ASN A 141 -20.60 16.62 -0.95
N ALA A 142 -20.82 17.92 -0.73
CA ALA A 142 -21.74 18.70 -1.55
C ALA A 142 -21.26 18.57 -3.00
N LYS A 143 -22.10 17.91 -3.83
CA LYS A 143 -21.91 17.71 -5.27
C LYS A 143 -21.90 19.04 -5.99
#